data_AF-A0A0A7FWK0-F1
#
_entry.id   AF-A0A0A7FWK0-F1
#
_cell.length_a   1.000
_cell.length_b   1.000
_cell.length_c   1.000
_cell.angle_alpha   90.00
_cell.angle_beta   90.00
_cell.angle_gamma   90.00
#
_symmetry.space_group_name_H-M   'P 1'
#
loop_
_entity.id
_entity.type
_entity.pdbx_description
1 polymer ?
#
loop_
_entity_poly.entity_id
_entity_poly.type
_entity_poly.pdbx_seq_one_letter_code
_entity_poly.pdbx_strand_id
1 'polypeptide(L)'
;MINIAICDDQDYDRKNLKQILEKISLRNNIRFNIEEFKSGKELLNIYKRDIPKFDVIFLDIILGDSNGIDVAKCILDLYSSIKFIILSSSKDFILDGYDISAINYIIKPSSIERIEKELLRAIDIQENNKKFYEINKNGNTVLLKLNNIYYFEVDHRKVNVYEKENVIDYYDRLDNVEKNLADKGFKRCHRSYVINISKIKELRSNEVKLLNEQIVPVGRKYKENLKETFFNYLQTV
;
A
#
# COMPACT_ATOMS: atom_id res chain seq x y z
N MET A 1 -7.97 -12.24 5.74
CA MET A 1 -9.11 -11.72 4.96
C MET A 1 -8.56 -10.66 4.04
N ILE A 2 -8.85 -10.72 2.74
CA ILE A 2 -8.35 -9.78 1.73
C ILE A 2 -9.48 -8.82 1.38
N ASN A 3 -9.22 -7.52 1.43
CA ASN A 3 -10.20 -6.50 1.03
C ASN A 3 -10.03 -6.19 -0.46
N ILE A 4 -11.09 -6.40 -1.24
CA ILE A 4 -11.08 -6.23 -2.70
C ILE A 4 -12.11 -5.17 -3.09
N ALA A 5 -11.70 -4.22 -3.92
CA ALA A 5 -12.62 -3.32 -4.61
C ALA A 5 -12.81 -3.75 -6.06
N ILE A 6 -14.04 -3.62 -6.56
CA ILE A 6 -14.37 -3.71 -7.98
C ILE A 6 -14.91 -2.35 -8.41
N CYS A 7 -14.26 -1.69 -9.37
CA CYS A 7 -14.72 -0.42 -9.91
C CYS A 7 -14.83 -0.48 -11.42
N ASP A 8 -16.06 -0.34 -11.91
CA ASP A 8 -16.47 -0.55 -13.30
C ASP A 8 -17.84 0.10 -13.43
N ASP A 9 -18.18 0.76 -14.55
CA ASP A 9 -19.47 1.44 -14.69
C ASP A 9 -20.61 0.48 -15.13
N GLN A 10 -20.27 -0.68 -15.69
CA GLN A 10 -21.22 -1.68 -16.15
C GLN A 10 -21.69 -2.60 -15.02
N ASP A 11 -22.99 -2.56 -14.73
CA ASP A 11 -23.65 -3.41 -13.73
C ASP A 11 -23.41 -4.91 -13.96
N TYR A 12 -23.40 -5.33 -15.23
CA TYR A 12 -23.19 -6.73 -15.59
C TYR A 12 -21.76 -7.19 -15.27
N ASP A 13 -20.75 -6.41 -15.65
CA ASP A 13 -19.35 -6.78 -15.46
C ASP A 13 -18.97 -6.81 -13.98
N ARG A 14 -19.43 -5.83 -13.18
CA ARG A 14 -19.24 -5.83 -11.72
C ARG A 14 -19.80 -7.07 -11.06
N LYS A 15 -21.06 -7.39 -11.34
CA LYS A 15 -21.75 -8.54 -10.74
C LYS A 15 -21.12 -9.87 -11.19
N ASN A 16 -20.76 -9.97 -12.47
CA ASN A 16 -20.09 -11.15 -13.01
C ASN A 16 -18.71 -11.35 -12.33
N LEU A 17 -17.89 -10.31 -12.24
CA LEU A 17 -16.60 -10.38 -11.57
C LEU A 17 -16.75 -10.74 -10.08
N LYS A 18 -17.72 -10.15 -9.38
CA LYS A 18 -18.00 -10.51 -7.99
C LYS A 18 -18.31 -12.00 -7.82
N GLN A 19 -19.18 -12.57 -8.66
CA GLN A 19 -19.47 -14.00 -8.65
C GLN A 19 -18.24 -14.86 -8.94
N ILE A 20 -17.37 -14.40 -9.85
CA ILE A 20 -16.09 -15.07 -10.12
C ILE A 20 -15.20 -15.04 -8.87
N LEU A 21 -15.06 -13.90 -8.20
CA LEU A 21 -14.26 -13.75 -6.98
C LEU A 21 -14.82 -14.59 -5.81
N GLU A 22 -16.14 -14.69 -5.67
CA GLU A 22 -16.78 -15.56 -4.66
C GLU A 22 -16.45 -17.04 -4.91
N LYS A 23 -16.45 -17.49 -6.17
CA LYS A 23 -16.01 -18.86 -6.52
C LYS A 23 -14.53 -19.08 -6.20
N ILE A 24 -13.67 -18.11 -6.51
CA ILE A 24 -12.23 -18.17 -6.22
C ILE A 24 -11.97 -18.22 -4.71
N SER A 25 -12.73 -17.45 -3.93
CA SER A 25 -12.68 -17.44 -2.46
C SER A 25 -12.89 -18.84 -1.89
N LEU A 26 -13.94 -19.54 -2.36
CA LEU A 26 -14.24 -20.91 -1.95
C LEU A 26 -13.17 -21.91 -2.38
N ARG A 27 -12.71 -21.83 -3.64
CA ARG A 27 -11.71 -22.76 -4.21
C ARG A 27 -10.37 -22.72 -3.46
N ASN A 28 -9.95 -21.53 -3.02
CA ASN A 28 -8.63 -21.33 -2.40
C ASN A 28 -8.71 -21.23 -0.87
N ASN A 29 -9.92 -21.32 -0.29
CA ASN A 29 -10.14 -21.11 1.14
C ASN A 29 -9.58 -19.76 1.65
N ILE A 30 -9.71 -18.71 0.84
CA ILE A 30 -9.28 -17.35 1.19
C ILE A 30 -10.53 -16.48 1.36
N ARG A 31 -10.71 -15.88 2.54
CA ARG A 31 -11.84 -14.97 2.78
C ARG A 31 -11.63 -13.63 2.08
N PHE A 32 -12.55 -13.27 1.20
CA PHE A 32 -12.60 -11.96 0.55
C PHE A 32 -13.71 -11.09 1.16
N ASN A 33 -13.40 -9.82 1.37
CA ASN A 33 -14.39 -8.78 1.62
C ASN A 33 -14.44 -7.91 0.35
N ILE A 34 -15.55 -7.96 -0.39
CA ILE A 34 -15.68 -7.37 -1.73
C ILE A 34 -16.63 -6.18 -1.67
N GLU A 35 -16.16 -5.03 -2.15
CA GLU A 35 -16.97 -3.83 -2.33
C GLU A 35 -17.01 -3.40 -3.79
N GLU A 36 -18.18 -2.95 -4.25
CA GLU A 36 -18.45 -2.58 -5.64
C GLU A 36 -18.65 -1.06 -5.77
N PHE A 37 -18.07 -0.48 -6.81
CA PHE A 37 -18.12 0.96 -7.10
C PHE A 37 -18.52 1.17 -8.56
N LYS A 38 -19.48 2.07 -8.80
CA LYS A 38 -20.01 2.34 -10.15
C LYS A 38 -19.23 3.41 -10.90
N SER A 39 -18.37 4.15 -10.21
CA SER A 39 -17.57 5.22 -10.80
C SER A 39 -16.26 5.41 -10.05
N GLY A 40 -15.27 5.99 -10.73
CA GLY A 40 -14.00 6.36 -10.11
C GLY A 40 -14.17 7.34 -8.95
N LYS A 41 -15.16 8.24 -9.03
CA LYS A 41 -15.49 9.20 -7.97
C LYS A 41 -15.96 8.53 -6.68
N GLU A 42 -16.79 7.49 -6.79
CA GLU A 42 -17.24 6.70 -5.63
C GLU A 42 -16.04 6.01 -4.96
N LEU A 43 -15.15 5.41 -5.75
CA LEU A 43 -13.94 4.76 -5.24
C LEU A 43 -13.01 5.76 -4.55
N LEU A 44 -12.72 6.91 -5.17
CA LEU A 44 -11.85 7.94 -4.61
C LEU A 44 -12.39 8.54 -3.30
N ASN A 45 -13.72 8.62 -3.15
CA ASN A 45 -14.33 9.13 -1.92
C ASN A 45 -13.99 8.29 -0.68
N ILE A 46 -13.68 7.00 -0.84
CA ILE A 46 -13.25 6.13 0.26
C ILE A 46 -11.91 6.61 0.86
N TYR A 47 -11.01 7.09 0.02
CA TYR A 47 -9.65 7.47 0.42
C TYR A 47 -9.54 8.88 0.99
N LYS A 48 -10.64 9.65 1.04
CA LYS A 48 -10.69 10.95 1.71
C LYS A 48 -10.50 10.88 3.24
N ARG A 49 -10.60 9.68 3.82
CA ARG A 49 -10.51 9.45 5.28
C ARG A 49 -9.13 9.00 5.75
N ASP A 50 -8.11 9.07 4.89
CA ASP A 50 -6.71 8.74 5.19
C ASP A 50 -6.45 7.32 5.75
N ILE A 51 -7.28 6.34 5.37
CA ILE A 51 -7.04 4.92 5.73
C ILE A 51 -7.04 4.05 4.46
N PRO A 52 -5.99 3.25 4.23
CA PRO A 52 -5.98 2.27 3.14
C PRO A 52 -7.01 1.17 3.45
N LYS A 53 -8.00 1.03 2.57
CA LYS A 53 -9.11 0.09 2.77
C LYS A 53 -8.94 -1.23 2.02
N PHE A 54 -8.36 -1.17 0.83
CA PHE A 54 -8.32 -2.29 -0.11
C PHE A 54 -6.90 -2.77 -0.34
N ASP A 55 -6.73 -4.08 -0.42
CA ASP A 55 -5.48 -4.76 -0.78
C ASP A 55 -5.32 -4.84 -2.29
N VAL A 56 -6.42 -5.17 -2.98
CA VAL A 56 -6.48 -5.34 -4.43
C VAL A 56 -7.67 -4.57 -4.99
N ILE A 57 -7.47 -3.86 -6.10
CA ILE A 57 -8.52 -3.14 -6.83
C ILE A 57 -8.58 -3.69 -8.25
N PHE A 58 -9.74 -4.24 -8.61
CA PHE A 58 -10.12 -4.53 -9.98
C PHE A 58 -10.72 -3.26 -10.57
N LEU A 59 -10.12 -2.72 -11.62
CA LEU A 59 -10.45 -1.39 -12.13
C LEU A 59 -10.67 -1.43 -13.64
N ASP A 60 -11.85 -1.01 -14.09
CA ASP A 60 -12.05 -0.64 -15.49
C ASP A 60 -11.39 0.71 -15.78
N ILE A 61 -10.88 0.85 -16.99
CA ILE A 61 -10.33 2.10 -17.49
C ILE A 61 -11.43 3.05 -17.93
N ILE A 62 -12.48 2.51 -18.54
CA ILE A 62 -13.59 3.32 -19.04
C ILE A 62 -14.66 3.37 -17.94
N LEU A 63 -14.69 4.47 -17.18
CA LEU A 63 -15.59 4.66 -16.05
C LEU A 63 -16.49 5.87 -16.28
N GLY A 64 -17.32 5.82 -17.33
CA GLY A 64 -18.16 6.93 -17.77
C GLY A 64 -17.40 8.25 -17.88
N ASP A 65 -17.59 9.14 -16.90
CA ASP A 65 -17.00 10.48 -16.83
C ASP A 65 -15.55 10.50 -16.30
N SER A 66 -14.94 9.35 -16.04
CA SER A 66 -13.58 9.26 -15.49
C SER A 66 -12.73 8.18 -16.16
N ASN A 67 -11.41 8.40 -16.16
CA ASN A 67 -10.43 7.42 -16.60
C ASN A 67 -9.89 6.64 -15.39
N GLY A 68 -10.01 5.31 -15.41
CA GLY A 68 -9.53 4.43 -14.34
C GLY A 68 -8.03 4.55 -14.07
N ILE A 69 -7.20 4.85 -15.07
CA ILE A 69 -5.76 5.06 -14.87
C ILE A 69 -5.50 6.28 -13.98
N ASP A 70 -6.22 7.39 -14.20
CA ASP A 70 -6.09 8.59 -13.37
C ASP A 70 -6.55 8.33 -11.94
N VAL A 71 -7.65 7.58 -11.79
CA VAL A 71 -8.14 7.12 -10.48
C VAL A 71 -7.08 6.30 -9.74
N ALA A 72 -6.44 5.34 -10.43
CA ALA A 72 -5.36 4.54 -9.87
C ALA A 72 -4.15 5.40 -9.48
N LYS A 73 -3.72 6.35 -10.32
CA LYS A 73 -2.63 7.29 -10.01
C LYS A 73 -2.92 8.08 -8.72
N CYS A 74 -4.13 8.63 -8.58
CA CYS A 74 -4.52 9.34 -7.35
C CYS A 74 -4.46 8.45 -6.10
N ILE A 75 -4.87 7.18 -6.21
CA ILE A 75 -4.82 6.24 -5.07
C ILE A 75 -3.38 5.85 -4.74
N LEU A 76 -2.55 5.55 -5.75
CA LEU A 76 -1.14 5.21 -5.57
C LEU A 76 -0.32 6.37 -5.01
N ASP A 77 -0.77 7.60 -5.24
CA ASP A 77 -0.16 8.78 -4.64
C ASP A 77 -0.33 8.86 -3.13
N LEU A 78 -1.38 8.23 -2.60
CA LEU A 78 -1.64 8.11 -1.18
C LEU A 78 -1.11 6.80 -0.61
N TYR A 79 -1.28 5.69 -1.35
CA TYR A 79 -1.01 4.33 -0.89
C TYR A 79 -0.36 3.48 -2.00
N SER A 80 0.97 3.43 -2.02
CA SER A 80 1.74 2.69 -3.02
C SER A 80 1.68 1.16 -2.86
N SER A 81 1.20 0.67 -1.72
CA SER A 81 1.05 -0.77 -1.47
C SER A 81 -0.09 -1.40 -2.25
N ILE A 82 -1.16 -0.65 -2.54
CA ILE A 82 -2.38 -1.14 -3.18
C ILE A 82 -2.08 -1.72 -4.56
N LYS A 83 -2.65 -2.88 -4.88
CA LYS A 83 -2.43 -3.57 -6.15
C LYS A 83 -3.61 -3.45 -7.08
N PHE A 84 -3.33 -3.05 -8.32
CA PHE A 84 -4.33 -2.88 -9.36
C PHE A 84 -4.29 -4.05 -10.33
N ILE A 85 -5.46 -4.58 -10.67
CA ILE A 85 -5.67 -5.45 -11.82
C ILE A 85 -6.64 -4.69 -12.74
N ILE A 86 -6.18 -4.39 -13.95
CA ILE A 86 -7.00 -3.68 -14.93
C ILE A 86 -7.88 -4.66 -15.68
N LEU A 87 -9.18 -4.35 -15.80
CA LEU A 87 -10.14 -5.12 -16.60
C LEU A 87 -10.88 -4.20 -17.56
N SER A 88 -10.62 -4.33 -18.85
CA SER A 88 -11.25 -3.47 -19.85
C SER A 88 -11.67 -4.25 -21.09
N SER A 89 -12.70 -3.77 -21.77
CA SER A 89 -13.13 -4.30 -23.08
C SER A 89 -12.29 -3.77 -24.24
N SER A 90 -11.48 -2.71 -24.03
CA SER A 90 -10.57 -2.17 -25.04
C SER A 90 -9.16 -2.74 -24.88
N LYS A 91 -8.36 -2.70 -25.95
CA LYS A 91 -6.91 -2.97 -25.92
C LYS A 91 -6.06 -1.70 -25.99
N ASP A 92 -6.69 -0.56 -26.22
CA ASP A 92 -6.00 0.69 -26.58
C ASP A 92 -5.17 1.25 -25.42
N PHE A 93 -5.56 0.88 -24.19
CA PHE A 93 -4.96 1.38 -22.96
C PHE A 93 -4.01 0.39 -22.27
N ILE A 94 -3.56 -0.66 -22.99
CA ILE A 94 -2.63 -1.65 -22.44
C ILE A 94 -1.32 -0.99 -21.99
N LEU A 95 -0.84 0.02 -22.74
CA LEU A 95 0.38 0.74 -22.40
C LEU A 95 0.22 1.58 -21.13
N ASP A 96 -0.95 2.19 -20.92
CA ASP A 96 -1.24 3.00 -19.73
C ASP A 96 -1.26 2.17 -18.43
N GLY A 97 -1.55 0.87 -18.52
CA GLY A 97 -1.47 -0.04 -17.36
C GLY A 97 -0.06 -0.14 -16.76
N TYR A 98 0.98 0.14 -17.55
CA TYR A 98 2.37 0.17 -17.07
C TYR A 98 2.66 1.37 -16.17
N ASP A 99 2.05 2.53 -16.42
CA ASP A 99 2.28 3.75 -15.64
C ASP A 99 1.93 3.57 -14.16
N ILE A 100 0.94 2.73 -13.87
CA ILE A 100 0.46 2.46 -12.51
C ILE A 100 1.04 1.17 -11.93
N SER A 101 1.99 0.53 -12.63
CA SER A 101 2.54 -0.78 -12.25
C SER A 101 1.44 -1.81 -11.92
N ALA A 102 0.39 -1.85 -12.74
CA ALA A 102 -0.69 -2.82 -12.56
C ALA A 102 -0.12 -4.24 -12.59
N ILE A 103 -0.69 -5.13 -11.77
CA ILE A 103 -0.31 -6.55 -11.73
C ILE A 103 -0.51 -7.18 -13.11
N ASN A 104 -1.63 -6.84 -13.75
CA ASN A 104 -1.89 -7.21 -15.13
C ASN A 104 -2.99 -6.35 -15.75
N TYR A 105 -3.04 -6.43 -17.07
CA TYR A 105 -4.17 -5.99 -17.90
C TYR A 105 -4.92 -7.21 -18.41
N ILE A 106 -6.22 -7.28 -18.12
CA ILE A 106 -7.08 -8.39 -18.53
C ILE A 106 -8.17 -7.84 -19.46
N ILE A 107 -8.26 -8.39 -20.66
CA ILE A 107 -9.28 -8.03 -21.63
C ILE A 107 -10.56 -8.81 -21.32
N LYS A 108 -11.70 -8.12 -21.26
CA LYS A 108 -13.02 -8.72 -21.09
C LYS A 108 -13.55 -9.31 -22.42
N PRO A 109 -14.30 -10.43 -22.39
CA PRO A 109 -14.52 -11.33 -21.25
C PRO A 109 -13.28 -12.20 -20.97
N SER A 110 -13.04 -12.55 -19.71
CA SER A 110 -11.91 -13.39 -19.28
C SER A 110 -12.35 -14.61 -18.50
N SER A 111 -11.56 -15.69 -18.56
CA SER A 111 -11.86 -16.91 -17.82
C SER A 111 -11.60 -16.74 -16.31
N ILE A 112 -12.25 -17.58 -15.50
CA ILE A 112 -12.07 -17.62 -14.04
C ILE A 112 -10.60 -17.89 -13.69
N GLU A 113 -9.96 -18.81 -14.41
CA GLU A 113 -8.57 -19.23 -14.17
C GLU A 113 -7.60 -18.07 -14.40
N ARG A 114 -7.87 -17.22 -15.39
CA ARG A 114 -7.05 -16.03 -15.67
C ARG A 114 -7.18 -15.01 -14.54
N ILE A 115 -8.40 -14.72 -14.08
CA ILE A 115 -8.64 -13.81 -12.95
C ILE A 115 -8.02 -14.37 -11.67
N GLU A 116 -8.22 -15.67 -11.40
CA GLU A 116 -7.68 -16.38 -10.24
C GLU A 116 -6.15 -16.29 -10.19
N LYS A 117 -5.47 -16.58 -11.30
CA LYS A 117 -4.01 -16.48 -11.38
C LYS A 117 -3.50 -15.09 -11.02
N GLU A 118 -4.07 -14.04 -11.60
CA GLU A 118 -3.59 -12.67 -11.37
C GLU A 118 -3.97 -12.16 -9.96
N LEU A 119 -5.13 -12.57 -9.42
CA LEU A 119 -5.52 -12.27 -8.05
C LEU A 119 -4.58 -12.90 -7.04
N LEU A 120 -4.29 -14.20 -7.18
CA LEU A 120 -3.38 -14.91 -6.27
C LEU A 120 -1.97 -14.30 -6.30
N ARG A 121 -1.50 -13.90 -7.50
CA ARG A 121 -0.26 -13.15 -7.65
C ARG A 121 -0.30 -11.80 -6.92
N ALA A 122 -1.40 -11.05 -7.05
CA ALA A 122 -1.57 -9.77 -6.35
C ALA A 122 -1.56 -9.96 -4.83
N ILE A 123 -2.21 -11.01 -4.33
CA ILE A 123 -2.24 -11.36 -2.89
C ILE A 123 -0.83 -11.69 -2.39
N ASP A 124 -0.07 -12.53 -3.09
CA ASP A 124 1.30 -12.89 -2.70
C ASP A 124 2.23 -11.66 -2.65
N ILE A 125 2.16 -10.80 -3.68
CA ILE A 125 2.90 -9.54 -3.70
C ILE A 125 2.48 -8.65 -2.52
N GLN A 126 1.19 -8.57 -2.20
CA GLN A 126 0.71 -7.76 -1.10
C GLN A 126 1.15 -8.31 0.27
N GLU A 127 1.15 -9.63 0.45
CA GLU A 127 1.69 -10.25 1.66
C GLU A 127 3.19 -9.97 1.83
N ASN A 128 3.95 -10.04 0.73
CA ASN A 128 5.37 -9.70 0.75
C ASN A 128 5.57 -8.21 1.07
N ASN A 129 4.77 -7.30 0.49
CA ASN A 129 4.84 -5.87 0.82
C ASN A 129 4.52 -5.56 2.28
N LYS A 130 3.67 -6.36 2.93
CA LYS A 130 3.37 -6.24 4.37
C LYS A 130 4.49 -6.76 5.26
N LYS A 131 5.36 -7.63 4.74
CA LYS A 131 6.48 -8.25 5.48
C LYS A 131 7.82 -7.54 5.23
N PHE A 132 8.01 -7.00 4.04
CA PHE A 132 9.28 -6.49 3.56
C PHE A 132 9.22 -5.04 3.07
N TYR A 133 10.33 -4.34 3.24
CA TYR A 133 10.64 -3.08 2.62
C TYR A 133 11.71 -3.32 1.55
N GLU A 134 11.41 -2.97 0.31
CA GLU A 134 12.33 -3.12 -0.81
C GLU A 134 13.19 -1.86 -0.95
N ILE A 135 14.50 -2.04 -1.09
CA ILE A 135 15.43 -0.96 -1.43
C ILE A 135 16.25 -1.35 -2.66
N ASN A 136 16.66 -0.34 -3.44
CA ASN A 136 17.72 -0.49 -4.41
C ASN A 136 19.06 -0.08 -3.79
N LYS A 137 19.98 -1.03 -3.61
CA LYS A 137 21.32 -0.78 -3.09
C LYS A 137 22.35 -1.24 -4.12
N ASN A 138 23.04 -0.25 -4.73
CA ASN A 138 24.07 -0.48 -5.74
C ASN A 138 23.58 -1.33 -6.94
N GLY A 139 22.36 -1.07 -7.41
CA GLY A 139 21.75 -1.80 -8.51
C GLY A 139 21.09 -3.13 -8.12
N ASN A 140 21.26 -3.58 -6.87
CA ASN A 140 20.63 -4.79 -6.36
C ASN A 140 19.35 -4.47 -5.60
N THR A 141 18.30 -5.26 -5.84
CA THR A 141 17.10 -5.27 -5.01
C THR A 141 17.40 -6.01 -3.70
N VAL A 142 17.23 -5.32 -2.57
CA VAL A 142 17.41 -5.88 -1.23
C VAL A 142 16.10 -5.78 -0.47
N LEU A 143 15.64 -6.91 0.08
CA LEU A 143 14.43 -6.98 0.90
C LEU A 143 14.80 -6.93 2.38
N LEU A 144 14.30 -5.91 3.08
CA LEU A 144 14.47 -5.72 4.52
C LEU A 144 13.19 -6.14 5.25
N LYS A 145 13.29 -6.92 6.33
CA LYS A 145 12.11 -7.32 7.11
C LYS A 145 11.61 -6.12 7.91
N LEU A 146 10.38 -5.66 7.68
CA LEU A 146 9.81 -4.48 8.36
C LEU A 146 9.85 -4.62 9.89
N ASN A 147 9.61 -5.83 10.42
CA ASN A 147 9.64 -6.09 11.85
C ASN A 147 11.05 -5.95 12.49
N ASN A 148 12.12 -5.98 11.69
CA ASN A 148 13.49 -5.78 12.18
C ASN A 148 13.86 -4.29 12.24
N ILE A 149 13.13 -3.43 11.53
CA ILE A 149 13.45 -2.02 11.37
C ILE A 149 12.86 -1.20 12.53
N TYR A 150 13.71 -0.40 13.16
CA TYR A 150 13.35 0.54 14.22
C TYR A 150 12.98 1.91 13.65
N TYR A 151 13.83 2.47 12.79
CA TYR A 151 13.57 3.74 12.13
C TYR A 151 14.46 3.92 10.90
N PHE A 152 14.09 4.94 10.12
CA PHE A 152 14.86 5.47 9.01
C PHE A 152 15.33 6.88 9.38
N GLU A 153 16.56 7.19 9.05
CA GLU A 153 17.14 8.53 9.13
C GLU A 153 17.60 8.96 7.75
N VAL A 154 17.39 10.23 7.38
CA VAL A 154 18.10 10.80 6.23
C VAL A 154 19.26 11.66 6.70
N ASP A 155 20.45 11.36 6.18
CA ASP A 155 21.68 12.11 6.37
C ASP A 155 22.41 12.27 5.05
N HIS A 156 22.81 13.50 4.71
CA HIS A 156 23.54 13.83 3.47
C HIS A 156 23.06 13.13 2.17
N ARG A 157 21.73 13.06 1.94
CA ARG A 157 21.04 12.41 0.79
C ARG A 157 21.06 10.87 0.78
N LYS A 158 21.52 10.25 1.86
CA LYS A 158 21.39 8.83 2.10
C LYS A 158 20.32 8.57 3.15
N VAL A 159 19.57 7.51 2.95
CA VAL A 159 18.67 6.97 3.97
C VAL A 159 19.39 5.84 4.68
N ASN A 160 19.54 5.98 6.00
CA ASN A 160 20.04 4.95 6.90
C ASN A 160 18.85 4.20 7.51
N VAL A 161 18.80 2.89 7.32
CA VAL A 161 17.83 1.98 7.94
C VAL A 161 18.46 1.39 9.19
N TYR A 162 17.90 1.71 10.35
CA TYR A 162 18.38 1.19 11.64
C TYR A 162 17.60 -0.06 12.00
N GLU A 163 18.27 -1.21 11.94
CA GLU A 163 17.78 -2.48 12.46
C GLU A 163 18.36 -2.74 13.86
N LYS A 164 18.07 -3.91 14.44
CA LYS A 164 18.54 -4.26 15.79
C LYS A 164 20.07 -4.25 15.92
N GLU A 165 20.77 -4.78 14.94
CA GLU A 165 22.22 -5.05 15.01
C GLU A 165 23.01 -4.40 13.87
N ASN A 166 22.33 -3.84 12.86
CA ASN A 166 22.95 -3.33 11.64
C ASN A 166 22.34 -2.00 11.22
N VAL A 167 23.12 -1.22 10.49
CA VAL A 167 22.66 -0.02 9.78
C VAL A 167 22.90 -0.22 8.30
N ILE A 168 21.84 -0.06 7.50
CA ILE A 168 21.89 -0.26 6.05
C ILE A 168 21.61 1.09 5.38
N ASP A 169 22.55 1.59 4.59
CA ASP A 169 22.36 2.83 3.82
C ASP A 169 21.93 2.57 2.36
N TYR A 170 21.14 3.48 1.79
CA TYR A 170 20.82 3.53 0.36
C TYR A 170 20.47 4.97 -0.05
N TYR A 171 20.40 5.23 -1.37
CA TYR A 171 20.04 6.55 -1.89
C TYR A 171 18.54 6.63 -2.12
N ASP A 172 17.87 7.53 -1.37
CA ASP A 172 16.47 7.88 -1.57
C ASP A 172 16.14 9.19 -0.83
N ARG A 173 14.90 9.67 -0.96
CA ARG A 173 14.34 10.79 -0.21
C ARG A 173 13.44 10.27 0.90
N LEU A 174 13.51 10.87 2.08
CA LEU A 174 12.67 10.48 3.20
C LEU A 174 11.16 10.58 2.91
N ASP A 175 10.75 11.47 2.01
CA ASP A 175 9.36 11.60 1.56
C ASP A 175 8.88 10.34 0.82
N ASN A 176 9.75 9.73 0.00
CA ASN A 176 9.44 8.47 -0.69
C ASN A 176 9.36 7.31 0.32
N VAL A 177 10.28 7.29 1.30
CA VAL A 177 10.28 6.32 2.39
C VAL A 177 8.99 6.41 3.20
N GLU A 178 8.57 7.62 3.56
CA GLU A 178 7.32 7.88 4.27
C GLU A 178 6.11 7.38 3.46
N LYS A 179 6.03 7.71 2.16
CA LYS A 179 4.95 7.25 1.27
C LYS A 179 4.89 5.71 1.18
N ASN A 180 6.03 5.05 1.02
CA ASN A 180 6.10 3.59 0.89
C ASN A 180 5.82 2.82 2.19
N LEU A 181 5.86 3.50 3.32
CA LEU A 181 5.60 2.92 4.64
C LEU A 181 4.31 3.43 5.30
N ALA A 182 3.54 4.28 4.62
CA ALA A 182 2.38 4.98 5.17
C ALA A 182 1.33 4.03 5.76
N ASP A 183 1.21 2.83 5.22
CA ASP A 183 0.28 1.78 5.64
C ASP A 183 0.97 0.60 6.37
N LYS A 184 2.25 0.73 6.69
CA LYS A 184 3.08 -0.37 7.22
C LYS A 184 3.47 -0.19 8.70
N GLY A 185 2.76 0.70 9.41
CA GLY A 185 3.00 0.97 10.83
C GLY A 185 4.21 1.86 11.10
N PHE A 186 4.65 2.64 10.10
CA PHE A 186 5.69 3.64 10.28
C PHE A 186 5.11 5.04 10.20
N LYS A 187 5.77 5.99 10.88
CA LYS A 187 5.34 7.37 10.91
C LYS A 187 6.51 8.33 10.93
N ARG A 188 6.41 9.40 10.15
CA ARG A 188 7.37 10.50 10.24
C ARG A 188 7.20 11.25 11.54
N CYS A 189 8.28 11.38 12.29
CA CYS A 189 8.32 12.09 13.56
C CYS A 189 9.19 13.35 13.51
N HIS A 190 10.00 13.51 12.46
CA HIS A 190 10.91 14.64 12.30
C HIS A 190 11.20 14.89 10.81
N ARG A 191 11.83 16.03 10.48
CA ARG A 191 12.24 16.30 9.10
C ARG A 191 13.17 15.23 8.54
N SER A 192 13.93 14.59 9.44
CA SER A 192 14.93 13.58 9.12
C SER A 192 14.60 12.15 9.54
N TYR A 193 13.47 11.90 10.23
CA TYR A 193 13.20 10.57 10.80
C TYR A 193 11.79 10.05 10.53
N VAL A 194 11.73 8.77 10.14
CA VAL A 194 10.51 7.95 10.07
C VAL A 194 10.69 6.75 11.00
N ILE A 195 9.80 6.58 11.99
CA ILE A 195 9.94 5.58 13.05
C ILE A 195 8.89 4.47 12.92
N ASN A 196 9.23 3.26 13.37
CA ASN A 196 8.29 2.17 13.51
C ASN A 196 7.50 2.34 14.81
N ILE A 197 6.17 2.49 14.71
CA ILE A 197 5.29 2.73 15.86
C ILE A 197 5.32 1.54 16.84
N SER A 198 5.41 0.31 16.33
CA SER A 198 5.50 -0.89 17.16
C SER A 198 6.79 -1.03 17.97
N LYS A 199 7.81 -0.21 17.66
CA LYS A 199 9.12 -0.21 18.33
C LYS A 199 9.27 0.92 19.34
N ILE A 200 8.22 1.70 19.57
CA ILE A 200 8.20 2.76 20.57
C ILE A 200 8.14 2.12 21.97
N LYS A 201 9.11 2.45 22.81
CA LYS A 201 9.15 2.09 24.23
C LYS A 201 8.53 3.18 25.10
N GLU A 202 8.87 4.44 24.81
CA GLU A 202 8.40 5.60 25.58
C GLU A 202 8.23 6.80 24.64
N LEU A 203 7.06 7.42 24.64
CA LEU A 203 6.81 8.67 23.91
C LEU A 203 6.96 9.85 24.87
N ARG A 204 7.96 10.72 24.61
CA ARG A 204 8.24 11.92 25.42
C ARG A 204 7.80 13.19 24.68
N SER A 205 7.98 14.34 25.31
CA SER A 205 7.50 15.62 24.79
C SER A 205 8.18 16.05 23.48
N ASN A 206 9.48 15.77 23.30
CA ASN A 206 10.27 16.19 22.13
C ASN A 206 11.12 15.07 21.53
N GLU A 207 10.93 13.84 22.00
CA GLU A 207 11.71 12.68 21.57
C GLU A 207 10.92 11.40 21.79
N VAL A 208 11.35 10.32 21.14
CA VAL A 208 10.82 8.97 21.30
C VAL A 208 11.98 8.07 21.72
N LYS A 209 11.79 7.30 22.77
CA LYS A 209 12.68 6.20 23.13
C LYS A 209 12.16 4.91 22.53
N LEU A 210 13.03 4.20 21.82
CA LEU A 210 12.70 2.94 21.15
C LEU A 210 13.05 1.73 22.02
N LEU A 211 12.56 0.54 21.65
CA LEU A 211 12.80 -0.72 22.38
C LEU A 211 14.29 -1.12 22.45
N ASN A 212 15.11 -0.62 21.54
CA ASN A 212 16.57 -0.80 21.55
C ASN A 212 17.31 0.31 22.32
N GLU A 213 16.59 1.08 23.15
CA GLU A 213 17.10 2.19 23.96
C GLU A 213 17.57 3.43 23.18
N GLN A 214 17.55 3.41 21.84
CA GLN A 214 17.88 4.59 21.03
C GLN A 214 16.81 5.68 21.19
N ILE A 215 17.26 6.93 21.10
CA ILE A 215 16.42 8.12 21.22
C ILE A 215 16.36 8.82 19.86
N VAL A 216 15.12 9.04 19.37
CA VAL A 216 14.86 9.74 18.11
C VAL A 216 14.15 11.07 18.39
N PRO A 217 14.65 12.21 17.88
CA PRO A 217 14.02 13.50 18.14
C PRO A 217 12.68 13.62 17.42
N VAL A 218 11.73 14.33 18.03
CA VAL A 218 10.42 14.64 17.46
C VAL A 218 10.35 16.11 17.12
N GLY A 219 10.10 16.42 15.85
CA GLY A 219 9.91 17.79 15.40
C GLY A 219 8.56 18.34 15.84
N ARG A 220 8.51 19.63 16.22
CA ARG A 220 7.29 20.29 16.72
C ARG A 220 6.06 20.05 15.85
N LYS A 221 6.21 20.12 14.52
CA LYS A 221 5.11 19.94 13.56
C LYS A 221 4.56 18.50 13.48
N TYR A 222 5.30 17.50 13.96
CA TYR A 222 4.92 16.09 13.87
C TYR A 222 4.34 15.55 15.18
N LYS A 223 4.47 16.28 16.28
CA LYS A 223 4.20 15.81 17.64
C LYS A 223 2.76 15.35 17.85
N GLU A 224 1.78 16.17 17.48
CA GLU A 224 0.36 15.84 17.68
C GLU A 224 -0.05 14.61 16.88
N ASN A 225 0.32 14.57 15.58
CA ASN A 225 -0.07 13.47 14.71
C ASN A 225 0.65 12.15 15.08
N LEU A 226 1.90 12.21 15.55
CA LEU A 226 2.59 11.03 16.07
C LEU A 226 1.92 10.51 17.35
N LYS A 227 1.57 11.41 18.28
CA LYS A 227 0.88 11.07 19.52
C LYS A 227 -0.43 10.36 19.24
N GLU A 228 -1.27 10.93 18.38
CA GLU A 228 -2.53 10.32 17.93
C GLU A 228 -2.31 8.93 17.32
N THR A 229 -1.35 8.81 16.40
CA THR A 229 -1.01 7.52 15.75
C THR A 229 -0.61 6.46 16.78
N PHE A 230 0.21 6.83 17.78
CA PHE A 230 0.63 5.91 18.83
C PHE A 230 -0.52 5.50 19.76
N PHE A 231 -1.40 6.43 20.14
CA PHE A 231 -2.60 6.09 20.91
C PHE A 231 -3.53 5.13 20.18
N ASN A 232 -3.78 5.37 18.88
CA ASN A 232 -4.59 4.46 18.07
C ASN A 232 -3.96 3.07 17.97
N TYR A 233 -2.63 3.01 17.83
CA TYR A 233 -1.91 1.73 17.83
C TYR A 233 -2.14 0.95 19.15
N LEU A 234 -2.03 1.60 20.31
CA LEU A 234 -2.24 0.95 21.61
C LEU A 234 -3.66 0.39 21.81
N GLN A 235 -4.65 0.85 21.05
CA GLN A 235 -6.02 0.31 21.09
C GLN A 235 -6.20 -0.93 20.21
N THR A 236 -5.21 -1.25 19.36
CA THR A 236 -5.27 -2.37 18.40
C THR A 236 -4.46 -3.62 18.82
N VAL A 237 -3.61 -3.49 19.84
CA VAL A 237 -2.83 -4.58 20.46
C VAL A 237 -3.45 -5.02 21.79
#